data_AF-A0AAD8VKQ8-F1
#
_entry.id   AF-A0AAD8VKQ8-F1
#
_cell.length_a   1.000
_cell.length_b   1.000
_cell.length_c   1.000
_cell.angle_alpha   90.00
_cell.angle_beta   90.00
_cell.angle_gamma   90.00
#
_symmetry.space_group_name_H-M   'P 1'
#
loop_
_entity.id
_entity.type
_entity.pdbx_description
1 polymer ?
#
loop_
_entity_poly.entity_id
_entity_poly.type
_entity_poly.pdbx_seq_one_letter_code
_entity_poly.pdbx_strand_id
1 'polypeptide(L)'
;MEQLTEDLRKISGMSPKADILRSGRTYTQSPDICPLLPFFYPAAAPYPRHALTPLISSSHTCMHMAAMATTASSLLLKTSFAGARLPSATRAPSCVATPRAGTICNSISSSTPPYDLNAFKFSPIKESIVSREMTRRYMTDMITYADTDVVIVGAGSAGLSCAYELSKDPSISIAIIEQSVSPGGGAWLGGQLFSAMVVRKPAHLFLDELDIEYDETEDYVVIKHAALFTSTVMSRLLARPNVKLFNAVAVEDLIVKDSRVAGVVTNWALVSMNHDTQSCMDPNVMEAKVVVSSCGHDGPFGATGVKRLQDIGMIETVPGMKALDMNTAEDAIVRLTREVVPGMIVTGMEVAEIDGAPRMGPTFGAMMISGQKAAHLALKALGRPNAIDGTIKNATPALHPEMILAAIDNGDIVDA
;
A
#
# COMPACT_ATOMS: atom_id res chain seq x y z
N MET A 1 41.36 26.99 -21.82
CA MET A 1 40.67 26.26 -20.74
C MET A 1 40.81 26.93 -19.37
N GLU A 2 41.64 27.97 -19.20
CA GLU A 2 41.66 28.78 -17.96
C GLU A 2 40.81 30.06 -18.03
N GLN A 3 40.43 30.55 -19.22
CA GLN A 3 39.62 31.77 -19.33
C GLN A 3 38.11 31.58 -19.09
N LEU A 4 37.61 30.34 -19.08
CA LEU A 4 36.18 30.03 -18.92
C LEU A 4 35.77 29.78 -17.47
N THR A 5 36.74 29.63 -16.57
CA THR A 5 36.52 29.35 -15.13
C THR A 5 36.41 30.64 -14.31
N GLU A 6 36.92 31.76 -14.84
CA GLU A 6 36.91 33.07 -14.19
C GLU A 6 35.54 33.77 -14.30
N ASP A 7 34.81 33.53 -15.40
CA ASP A 7 33.51 34.17 -15.65
C ASP A 7 32.35 33.57 -14.83
N LEU A 8 32.46 32.31 -14.39
CA LEU A 8 31.44 31.66 -13.55
C LEU A 8 31.50 32.10 -12.07
N ARG A 9 32.62 32.64 -11.61
CA ARG A 9 32.78 33.10 -10.20
C ARG A 9 32.15 34.47 -9.92
N LYS A 10 31.77 35.24 -10.95
CA LYS A 10 31.11 36.55 -10.77
C LYS A 10 29.57 36.45 -10.64
N ILE A 11 28.97 35.28 -10.88
CA ILE A 11 27.51 35.09 -10.83
C ILE A 11 27.03 34.52 -9.48
N SER A 12 27.89 33.82 -8.73
CA SER A 12 27.57 33.33 -7.38
C SER A 12 28.24 34.20 -6.32
N GLY A 13 27.50 35.13 -5.69
CA GLY A 13 28.00 36.03 -4.65
C GLY A 13 28.46 35.35 -3.36
N MET A 14 29.53 34.56 -3.39
CA MET A 14 30.13 33.91 -2.22
C MET A 14 31.58 34.38 -2.02
N SER A 15 31.83 34.95 -0.84
CA SER A 15 33.14 35.39 -0.36
C SER A 15 33.94 34.22 0.24
N PRO A 16 35.28 34.13 0.05
CA PRO A 16 36.09 33.09 0.67
C PRO A 16 36.80 33.57 1.96
N LYS A 17 36.62 32.81 3.04
CA LYS A 17 37.50 32.71 4.22
C LYS A 17 37.43 31.24 4.68
N ALA A 18 38.46 30.53 5.10
CA ALA A 18 39.89 30.77 5.25
C ALA A 18 40.59 29.39 5.33
N ASP A 19 41.91 29.43 5.22
CA ASP A 19 42.83 28.32 5.03
C ASP A 19 42.96 27.27 6.15
N ILE A 20 43.47 26.15 5.66
CA ILE A 20 44.04 24.94 6.28
C ILE A 20 45.06 25.24 7.40
N LEU A 21 45.03 24.44 8.47
CA LEU A 21 46.25 24.03 9.19
C LEU A 21 46.12 22.58 9.69
N ARG A 22 46.98 21.71 9.14
CA ARG A 22 47.32 20.39 9.67
C ARG A 22 48.38 20.53 10.75
N SER A 23 48.22 19.87 11.88
CA SER A 23 49.33 19.29 12.65
C SER A 23 48.82 18.12 13.50
N GLY A 24 49.56 17.02 13.47
CA GLY A 24 49.25 15.81 14.23
C GLY A 24 49.99 15.75 15.57
N ARG A 25 49.45 14.96 16.51
CA ARG A 25 50.18 14.07 17.44
C ARG A 25 49.20 13.23 18.27
N THR A 26 49.74 12.13 18.75
CA THR A 26 49.17 10.86 19.24
C THR A 26 48.82 10.80 20.73
N TYR A 27 47.84 9.93 21.05
CA TYR A 27 47.60 9.07 22.24
C TYR A 27 47.68 9.65 23.68
N THR A 28 46.62 9.44 24.49
CA THR A 28 46.53 8.50 25.65
C THR A 28 45.15 8.50 26.35
N GLN A 29 44.75 7.31 26.83
CA GLN A 29 43.71 6.91 27.82
C GLN A 29 43.75 7.76 29.13
N SER A 30 42.76 7.93 30.03
CA SER A 30 41.44 7.33 30.37
C SER A 30 40.70 8.24 31.41
N PRO A 31 39.74 7.78 32.27
CA PRO A 31 38.40 8.38 32.43
C PRO A 31 38.18 9.19 33.73
N ASP A 32 37.08 9.94 33.83
CA ASP A 32 36.42 10.24 35.12
C ASP A 32 35.05 10.94 34.92
N ILE A 33 34.29 10.99 36.01
CA ILE A 33 32.83 10.87 36.15
C ILE A 33 32.10 12.21 36.46
N CYS A 34 30.88 12.37 35.90
CA CYS A 34 29.68 13.16 36.32
C CYS A 34 29.72 14.72 36.42
N PRO A 35 28.57 15.45 36.49
CA PRO A 35 27.15 15.01 36.59
C PRO A 35 26.13 15.70 35.64
N LEU A 36 24.90 15.20 35.74
CA LEU A 36 23.61 15.64 35.19
C LEU A 36 23.26 17.12 35.42
N LEU A 37 22.65 17.78 34.41
CA LEU A 37 21.77 18.95 34.56
C LEU A 37 20.63 18.93 33.50
N PRO A 38 19.47 19.55 33.78
CA PRO A 38 18.17 19.19 33.19
C PRO A 38 17.72 20.03 31.99
N PHE A 39 16.71 19.48 31.32
CA PHE A 39 15.86 19.98 30.25
C PHE A 39 15.37 21.44 30.37
N PHE A 40 15.37 22.16 29.25
CA PHE A 40 14.36 23.17 28.91
C PHE A 40 14.11 23.19 27.39
N TYR A 41 12.91 22.80 26.97
CA TYR A 41 12.33 23.10 25.65
C TYR A 41 11.21 24.13 25.86
N PRO A 42 11.06 25.15 25.00
CA PRO A 42 10.00 26.14 25.16
C PRO A 42 8.65 25.61 24.67
N ALA A 43 7.62 25.85 25.48
CA ALA A 43 6.22 25.53 25.22
C ALA A 43 5.62 26.47 24.16
N ALA A 44 4.80 25.90 23.26
CA ALA A 44 3.96 26.62 22.32
C ALA A 44 2.72 27.20 23.05
N ALA A 45 2.42 28.47 22.78
CA ALA A 45 1.26 29.18 23.31
C ALA A 45 -0.04 28.86 22.53
N PRO A 46 -1.22 28.93 23.18
CA PRO A 46 -2.50 28.56 22.57
C PRO A 46 -3.16 29.75 21.84
N TYR A 47 -3.79 29.48 20.69
CA TYR A 47 -4.69 30.41 20.01
C TYR A 47 -6.12 30.31 20.57
N PRO A 48 -6.85 31.42 20.76
CA PRO A 48 -8.23 31.38 21.24
C PRO A 48 -9.24 31.23 20.10
N ARG A 49 -10.30 30.47 20.38
CA ARG A 49 -11.56 30.44 19.61
C ARG A 49 -12.40 31.66 19.94
N HIS A 50 -12.98 32.32 18.94
CA HIS A 50 -14.25 33.04 19.09
C HIS A 50 -15.13 32.81 17.87
N ALA A 51 -16.34 32.32 18.14
CA ALA A 51 -17.48 32.32 17.23
C ALA A 51 -18.19 33.69 17.29
N LEU A 52 -18.77 34.14 16.17
CA LEU A 52 -20.02 34.92 16.08
C LEU A 52 -20.38 35.15 14.59
N THR A 53 -21.53 34.63 14.16
CA THR A 53 -22.29 34.92 12.94
C THR A 53 -23.09 36.24 13.08
N PRO A 54 -23.92 36.66 12.09
CA PRO A 54 -23.65 37.02 10.69
C PRO A 54 -24.10 38.48 10.40
N LEU A 55 -23.70 39.07 9.26
CA LEU A 55 -24.34 40.29 8.75
C LEU A 55 -24.54 40.20 7.23
N ILE A 56 -25.82 40.31 6.86
CA ILE A 56 -26.36 40.42 5.51
C ILE A 56 -26.02 41.82 4.97
N SER A 57 -25.50 41.91 3.75
CA SER A 57 -25.67 43.09 2.90
C SER A 57 -25.62 42.68 1.43
N SER A 58 -26.77 42.80 0.81
CA SER A 58 -27.04 42.70 -0.62
C SER A 58 -26.43 43.87 -1.39
N SER A 59 -25.73 43.59 -2.49
CA SER A 59 -25.77 44.46 -3.67
C SER A 59 -25.43 43.68 -4.93
N HIS A 60 -26.40 43.66 -5.84
CA HIS A 60 -26.30 43.19 -7.21
C HIS A 60 -25.42 44.13 -8.04
N THR A 61 -24.48 43.58 -8.82
CA THR A 61 -24.22 44.10 -10.17
C THR A 61 -23.74 43.01 -11.11
N CYS A 62 -24.22 43.13 -12.34
CA CYS A 62 -24.35 42.16 -13.40
C CYS A 62 -23.03 41.80 -14.11
N MET A 63 -22.93 40.54 -14.54
CA MET A 63 -21.95 40.01 -15.49
C MET A 63 -22.00 40.77 -16.83
N HIS A 64 -20.83 40.98 -17.43
CA HIS A 64 -20.69 41.16 -18.88
C HIS A 64 -19.79 40.04 -19.42
N MET A 65 -20.41 39.13 -20.16
CA MET A 65 -19.74 38.24 -21.11
C MET A 65 -19.29 39.07 -22.32
N ALA A 66 -18.02 38.92 -22.70
CA ALA A 66 -17.53 39.33 -24.00
C ALA A 66 -17.06 38.08 -24.76
N ALA A 67 -17.85 37.70 -25.75
CA ALA A 67 -17.48 36.75 -26.79
C ALA A 67 -16.59 37.46 -27.82
N MET A 68 -15.48 36.82 -28.21
CA MET A 68 -14.69 37.20 -29.37
C MET A 68 -14.44 35.94 -30.20
N ALA A 69 -15.11 35.90 -31.35
CA ALA A 69 -14.88 34.94 -32.42
C ALA A 69 -13.93 35.55 -33.44
N THR A 70 -12.92 34.80 -33.88
CA THR A 70 -12.18 35.07 -35.11
C THR A 70 -12.02 33.77 -35.92
N THR A 71 -12.38 33.89 -37.19
CA THR A 71 -12.38 32.86 -38.24
C THR A 71 -11.10 32.87 -39.07
N ALA A 72 -10.88 31.77 -39.81
CA ALA A 72 -9.92 31.49 -40.89
C ALA A 72 -8.64 30.74 -40.44
N SER A 73 -8.17 29.66 -41.06
CA SER A 73 -8.51 28.99 -42.31
C SER A 73 -7.99 27.54 -42.32
N SER A 74 -8.62 26.74 -43.16
CA SER A 74 -8.44 25.31 -43.44
C SER A 74 -7.00 24.86 -43.79
N LEU A 75 -6.59 23.72 -43.22
CA LEU A 75 -5.75 22.74 -43.90
C LEU A 75 -6.29 21.34 -43.58
N LEU A 76 -6.74 20.65 -44.65
CA LEU A 76 -7.35 19.34 -44.63
C LEU A 76 -6.37 18.27 -44.13
N LEU A 77 -6.71 17.57 -43.05
CA LEU A 77 -6.46 16.13 -42.94
C LEU A 77 -7.79 15.43 -42.68
N LYS A 78 -8.34 14.83 -43.73
CA LYS A 78 -9.41 13.83 -43.64
C LYS A 78 -8.86 12.60 -42.94
N THR A 79 -9.37 12.27 -41.76
CA THR A 79 -9.39 10.88 -41.29
C THR A 79 -10.83 10.54 -40.90
N SER A 80 -11.45 9.73 -41.75
CA SER A 80 -12.77 9.17 -41.53
C SER A 80 -12.70 8.15 -40.39
N PHE A 81 -13.35 8.42 -39.27
CA PHE A 81 -13.73 7.37 -38.32
C PHE A 81 -14.99 6.66 -38.86
N ALA A 82 -14.76 5.73 -39.79
CA ALA A 82 -15.76 4.72 -40.13
C ALA A 82 -15.52 3.52 -39.21
N GLY A 83 -16.57 3.09 -38.53
CA GLY A 83 -16.57 1.93 -37.64
C GLY A 83 -16.06 0.68 -38.34
N ALA A 84 -14.87 0.24 -37.96
CA ALA A 84 -14.36 -1.09 -38.24
C ALA A 84 -14.32 -1.86 -36.91
N ARG A 85 -15.06 -2.97 -36.85
CA ARG A 85 -14.87 -3.97 -35.78
C ARG A 85 -13.40 -4.42 -35.82
N LEU A 86 -12.68 -4.18 -34.73
CA LEU A 86 -11.35 -4.74 -34.53
C LEU A 86 -11.45 -6.28 -34.59
N PRO A 87 -10.62 -6.97 -35.39
CA PRO A 87 -10.55 -8.42 -35.32
C PRO A 87 -10.05 -8.81 -33.92
N SER A 88 -10.66 -9.85 -33.36
CA SER A 88 -10.21 -10.50 -32.13
C SER A 88 -8.70 -10.70 -32.20
N ALA A 89 -7.97 -10.04 -31.30
CA ALA A 89 -6.53 -10.19 -31.20
C ALA A 89 -6.26 -11.66 -30.90
N THR A 90 -5.73 -12.39 -31.89
CA THR A 90 -5.12 -13.70 -31.68
C THR A 90 -4.02 -13.51 -30.64
N ARG A 91 -4.32 -14.03 -29.45
CA ARG A 91 -3.48 -14.09 -28.26
C ARG A 91 -2.09 -14.59 -28.67
N ALA A 92 -1.11 -13.69 -28.71
CA ALA A 92 0.29 -14.07 -28.84
C ALA A 92 0.64 -14.99 -27.67
N PRO A 93 1.48 -16.03 -27.88
CA PRO A 93 1.83 -16.93 -26.80
C PRO A 93 2.56 -16.10 -25.73
N SER A 94 1.98 -16.08 -24.54
CA SER A 94 2.65 -15.59 -23.34
C SER A 94 4.01 -16.27 -23.26
N CYS A 95 5.07 -15.48 -23.07
CA CYS A 95 6.36 -16.00 -22.67
C CYS A 95 6.14 -16.99 -21.51
N VAL A 96 6.42 -18.27 -21.77
CA VAL A 96 6.32 -19.33 -20.79
C VAL A 96 7.36 -19.01 -19.73
N ALA A 97 6.91 -18.53 -18.57
CA ALA A 97 7.74 -18.51 -17.38
C ALA A 97 8.03 -19.99 -17.04
N THR A 98 9.25 -20.44 -17.27
CA THR A 98 9.71 -21.75 -16.81
C THR A 98 9.67 -21.77 -15.29
N PRO A 99 8.88 -22.64 -14.64
CA PRO A 99 8.93 -22.79 -13.19
C PRO A 99 10.23 -23.54 -12.85
N ARG A 100 11.24 -22.83 -12.35
CA ARG A 100 12.33 -23.49 -11.61
C ARG A 100 11.84 -23.64 -10.17
N ALA A 101 11.40 -24.86 -9.83
CA ALA A 101 11.32 -25.29 -8.45
C ALA A 101 12.75 -25.26 -7.88
N GLY A 102 13.03 -24.29 -7.02
CA GLY A 102 14.32 -24.15 -6.36
C GLY A 102 14.31 -24.89 -5.03
N THR A 103 14.73 -26.16 -5.02
CA THR A 103 15.31 -26.74 -3.80
C THR A 103 16.62 -25.99 -3.54
N ILE A 104 16.78 -25.38 -2.36
CA ILE A 104 18.04 -24.73 -1.96
C ILE A 104 19.08 -25.84 -1.76
N CYS A 105 19.81 -26.16 -2.83
CA CYS A 105 20.96 -27.05 -2.78
C CYS A 105 22.15 -26.25 -2.24
N ASN A 106 22.56 -26.53 -1.00
CA ASN A 106 23.78 -26.01 -0.36
C ASN A 106 25.09 -26.54 -0.99
N SER A 107 25.05 -27.07 -2.21
CA SER A 107 26.25 -27.39 -2.96
C SER A 107 26.79 -26.11 -3.59
N ILE A 108 27.95 -25.63 -3.14
CA ILE A 108 28.77 -24.67 -3.88
C ILE A 108 29.27 -25.38 -5.14
N SER A 109 28.40 -25.57 -6.13
CA SER A 109 28.86 -25.68 -7.50
C SER A 109 29.30 -24.27 -7.85
N SER A 110 30.62 -24.05 -7.95
CA SER A 110 31.19 -22.86 -8.57
C SER A 110 30.80 -22.89 -10.06
N SER A 111 29.52 -22.70 -10.36
CA SER A 111 29.04 -22.55 -11.72
C SER A 111 29.60 -21.22 -12.19
N THR A 112 30.55 -21.30 -13.12
CA THR A 112 30.99 -20.12 -13.86
C THR A 112 29.73 -19.41 -14.38
N PRO A 113 29.60 -18.07 -14.21
CA PRO A 113 28.46 -17.36 -14.76
C PRO A 113 28.31 -17.68 -16.24
N PRO A 114 27.09 -17.73 -16.80
CA PRO A 114 26.86 -18.04 -18.21
C PRO A 114 27.39 -16.95 -19.17
N TYR A 115 28.14 -15.98 -18.67
CA TYR A 115 28.74 -14.86 -19.38
C TYR A 115 30.10 -14.55 -18.77
N ASP A 116 31.03 -14.08 -19.60
CA ASP A 116 32.33 -13.59 -19.12
C ASP A 116 32.17 -12.18 -18.53
N LEU A 117 32.40 -12.05 -17.23
CA LEU A 117 32.35 -10.77 -16.52
C LEU A 117 33.43 -9.79 -16.99
N ASN A 118 34.56 -10.27 -17.53
CA ASN A 118 35.63 -9.42 -18.05
C ASN A 118 35.36 -8.95 -19.49
N ALA A 119 34.47 -9.63 -20.22
CA ALA A 119 34.12 -9.32 -21.60
C ALA A 119 32.62 -9.03 -21.81
N PHE A 120 31.90 -8.75 -20.73
CA PHE A 120 30.45 -8.59 -20.76
C PHE A 120 30.03 -7.36 -21.58
N LYS A 121 29.05 -7.54 -22.47
CA LYS A 121 28.37 -6.44 -23.17
C LYS A 121 26.88 -6.71 -23.27
N PHE A 122 26.09 -5.69 -22.92
CA PHE A 122 24.66 -5.68 -23.24
C PHE A 122 24.44 -5.52 -24.74
N SER A 123 23.28 -5.98 -25.21
CA SER A 123 22.81 -5.66 -26.57
C SER A 123 22.49 -4.15 -26.66
N PRO A 124 22.70 -3.50 -27.84
CA PRO A 124 22.34 -2.10 -28.02
C PRO A 124 20.84 -1.85 -27.81
N ILE A 125 20.49 -0.70 -27.23
CA ILE A 125 19.11 -0.25 -27.00
C ILE A 125 18.98 1.27 -27.20
N LYS A 126 17.77 1.77 -27.43
CA LYS A 126 17.45 3.21 -27.45
C LYS A 126 16.58 3.59 -26.26
N GLU A 127 16.79 4.76 -25.69
CA GLU A 127 16.06 5.30 -24.53
C GLU A 127 14.56 5.37 -24.80
N SER A 128 14.16 5.79 -26.01
CA SER A 128 12.76 5.86 -26.42
C SER A 128 12.04 4.51 -26.45
N ILE A 129 12.78 3.41 -26.64
CA ILE A 129 12.20 2.05 -26.57
C ILE A 129 11.82 1.76 -25.11
N VAL A 130 12.71 2.04 -24.17
CA VAL A 130 12.48 1.83 -22.73
C VAL A 130 11.30 2.67 -22.24
N SER A 131 11.24 3.95 -22.60
CA SER A 131 10.09 4.82 -22.28
C SER A 131 8.77 4.25 -22.81
N ARG A 132 8.72 3.85 -24.08
CA ARG A 132 7.50 3.27 -24.69
C ARG A 132 7.08 1.96 -24.04
N GLU A 133 8.03 1.09 -23.68
CA GLU A 133 7.72 -0.17 -23.01
C GLU A 133 7.04 0.05 -21.66
N MET A 134 7.59 0.93 -20.83
CA MET A 134 6.99 1.24 -19.52
C MET A 134 5.64 1.92 -19.67
N THR A 135 5.53 2.96 -20.49
CA THR A 135 4.28 3.71 -20.70
C THR A 135 3.18 2.80 -21.27
N ARG A 136 3.49 1.96 -22.26
CA ARG A 136 2.49 1.07 -22.87
C ARG A 136 1.95 0.08 -21.85
N ARG A 137 2.80 -0.54 -21.04
CA ARG A 137 2.40 -1.52 -20.02
C ARG A 137 1.57 -0.85 -18.92
N TYR A 138 2.07 0.25 -18.36
CA TYR A 138 1.36 0.96 -17.29
C TYR A 138 0.00 1.49 -17.75
N MET A 139 -0.08 2.03 -18.97
CA MET A 139 -1.36 2.48 -19.54
C MET A 139 -2.33 1.33 -19.81
N THR A 140 -1.82 0.17 -20.24
CA THR A 140 -2.66 -1.04 -20.40
C THR A 140 -3.20 -1.50 -19.05
N ASP A 141 -2.38 -1.46 -18.00
CA ASP A 141 -2.81 -1.77 -16.64
C ASP A 141 -3.87 -0.78 -16.16
N MET A 142 -3.67 0.53 -16.36
CA MET A 142 -4.65 1.57 -15.99
C MET A 142 -5.98 1.38 -16.71
N ILE A 143 -5.98 1.04 -18.00
CA ILE A 143 -7.21 0.76 -18.75
C ILE A 143 -7.90 -0.50 -18.21
N THR A 144 -7.13 -1.56 -17.96
CA THR A 144 -7.65 -2.86 -17.52
C THR A 144 -8.27 -2.78 -16.13
N TYR A 145 -7.63 -2.06 -15.21
CA TYR A 145 -8.04 -1.99 -13.81
C TYR A 145 -8.89 -0.76 -13.49
N ALA A 146 -9.27 0.08 -14.48
CA ALA A 146 -10.22 1.18 -14.26
C ALA A 146 -11.59 0.68 -13.77
N ASP A 147 -11.94 -0.57 -14.10
CA ASP A 147 -13.09 -1.33 -13.58
C ASP A 147 -12.59 -2.74 -13.19
N THR A 148 -12.53 -3.04 -11.89
CA THR A 148 -11.92 -4.26 -11.36
C THR A 148 -12.83 -4.98 -10.36
N ASP A 149 -12.57 -6.27 -10.09
CA ASP A 149 -13.35 -7.01 -9.10
C ASP A 149 -13.06 -6.52 -7.68
N VAL A 150 -11.78 -6.47 -7.29
CA VAL A 150 -11.35 -6.05 -5.95
C VAL A 150 -10.27 -4.98 -6.02
N VAL A 151 -10.43 -3.94 -5.22
CA VAL A 151 -9.37 -2.98 -4.88
C VAL A 151 -8.94 -3.20 -3.44
N ILE A 152 -7.64 -3.36 -3.20
CA ILE A 152 -7.03 -3.44 -1.87
C ILE A 152 -6.24 -2.17 -1.62
N VAL A 153 -6.59 -1.42 -0.58
CA VAL A 153 -5.93 -0.15 -0.22
C VAL A 153 -4.93 -0.41 0.90
N GLY A 154 -3.65 -0.18 0.62
CA GLY A 154 -2.53 -0.50 1.49
C GLY A 154 -1.95 -1.89 1.22
N ALA A 155 -0.64 -1.96 0.98
CA ALA A 155 0.11 -3.19 0.77
C ALA A 155 0.93 -3.57 2.02
N GLY A 156 0.34 -3.40 3.22
CA GLY A 156 0.89 -3.90 4.49
C GLY A 156 0.72 -5.42 4.65
N SER A 157 1.11 -5.98 5.79
CA SER A 157 0.98 -7.43 6.05
C SER A 157 -0.45 -7.95 5.88
N ALA A 158 -1.47 -7.22 6.35
CA ALA A 158 -2.87 -7.61 6.19
C ALA A 158 -3.35 -7.52 4.72
N GLY A 159 -3.06 -6.40 4.04
CA GLY A 159 -3.41 -6.22 2.62
C GLY A 159 -2.73 -7.23 1.70
N LEU A 160 -1.44 -7.51 1.92
CA LEU A 160 -0.69 -8.54 1.18
C LEU A 160 -1.23 -9.95 1.44
N SER A 161 -1.62 -10.27 2.68
CA SER A 161 -2.21 -11.57 3.02
C SER A 161 -3.60 -11.73 2.39
N CYS A 162 -4.43 -10.68 2.41
CA CYS A 162 -5.71 -10.63 1.71
C CYS A 162 -5.54 -10.83 0.20
N ALA A 163 -4.63 -10.07 -0.41
CA ALA A 163 -4.35 -10.17 -1.84
C ALA A 163 -3.85 -11.57 -2.24
N TYR A 164 -2.95 -12.15 -1.43
CA TYR A 164 -2.43 -13.49 -1.66
C TYR A 164 -3.55 -14.54 -1.62
N GLU A 165 -4.40 -14.50 -0.59
CA GLU A 165 -5.54 -15.42 -0.44
C GLU A 165 -6.55 -15.26 -1.60
N LEU A 166 -6.93 -14.02 -1.95
CA LEU A 166 -7.83 -13.75 -3.08
C LEU A 166 -7.25 -14.23 -4.42
N SER A 167 -5.95 -14.04 -4.63
CA SER A 167 -5.28 -14.37 -5.90
C SER A 167 -5.25 -15.88 -6.20
N LYS A 168 -5.60 -16.72 -5.22
CA LYS A 168 -5.78 -18.17 -5.40
C LYS A 168 -6.93 -18.49 -6.37
N ASP A 169 -7.94 -17.62 -6.47
CA ASP A 169 -8.93 -17.66 -7.55
C ASP A 169 -8.41 -16.81 -8.74
N PRO A 170 -7.94 -17.44 -9.84
CA PRO A 170 -7.36 -16.71 -10.97
C PRO A 170 -8.39 -15.93 -11.79
N SER A 171 -9.69 -16.07 -11.51
CA SER A 171 -10.76 -15.39 -12.24
C SER A 171 -11.09 -14.00 -11.69
N ILE A 172 -10.48 -13.60 -10.57
CA ILE A 172 -10.71 -12.33 -9.88
C ILE A 172 -9.61 -11.35 -10.22
N SER A 173 -9.94 -10.16 -10.74
CA SER A 173 -8.97 -9.09 -10.93
C SER A 173 -8.74 -8.29 -9.65
N ILE A 174 -7.47 -8.19 -9.23
CA ILE A 174 -7.08 -7.59 -7.95
C ILE A 174 -6.13 -6.41 -8.20
N ALA A 175 -6.61 -5.20 -7.95
CA ALA A 175 -5.76 -4.00 -7.90
C ALA A 175 -5.33 -3.73 -6.45
N ILE A 176 -4.04 -3.53 -6.24
CA ILE A 176 -3.48 -3.12 -4.94
C ILE A 176 -2.99 -1.69 -5.10
N ILE A 177 -3.53 -0.77 -4.31
CA ILE A 177 -3.15 0.64 -4.29
C ILE A 177 -2.29 0.89 -3.05
N GLU A 178 -1.04 1.29 -3.26
CA GLU A 178 -0.07 1.54 -2.19
C GLU A 178 0.55 2.93 -2.36
N GLN A 179 0.39 3.77 -1.35
CA GLN A 179 0.83 5.16 -1.39
C GLN A 179 2.36 5.31 -1.31
N SER A 180 3.04 4.41 -0.61
CA SER A 180 4.50 4.35 -0.60
C SER A 180 5.05 3.82 -1.92
N VAL A 181 6.28 4.23 -2.25
CA VAL A 181 7.05 3.57 -3.33
C VAL A 181 7.32 2.11 -2.97
N SER A 182 7.61 1.83 -1.71
CA SER A 182 7.91 0.48 -1.22
C SER A 182 6.68 -0.12 -0.53
N PRO A 183 6.07 -1.19 -1.07
CA PRO A 183 5.04 -1.96 -0.36
C PRO A 183 5.62 -2.68 0.87
N GLY A 184 4.76 -3.31 1.67
CA GLY A 184 5.10 -4.04 2.89
C GLY A 184 4.67 -3.34 4.18
N GLY A 185 4.37 -2.04 4.12
CA GLY A 185 3.96 -1.25 5.28
C GLY A 185 4.94 -1.39 6.45
N GLY A 186 4.41 -1.64 7.65
CA GLY A 186 5.21 -1.84 8.87
C GLY A 186 5.91 -3.20 8.99
N ALA A 187 5.69 -4.14 8.06
CA ALA A 187 6.18 -5.53 8.18
C ALA A 187 7.62 -5.73 7.70
N TRP A 188 8.42 -4.67 7.60
CA TRP A 188 9.85 -4.77 7.31
C TRP A 188 10.71 -5.03 8.55
N LEU A 189 10.18 -4.72 9.74
CA LEU A 189 10.87 -4.82 11.02
C LEU A 189 9.95 -5.45 12.07
N GLY A 190 10.54 -5.93 13.15
CA GLY A 190 9.86 -6.18 14.41
C GLY A 190 9.73 -4.90 15.24
N GLY A 191 9.67 -5.06 16.56
CA GLY A 191 9.61 -3.92 17.48
C GLY A 191 10.92 -3.14 17.57
N GLN A 192 10.85 -1.82 17.73
CA GLN A 192 11.99 -0.95 18.05
C GLN A 192 13.20 -1.11 17.09
N LEU A 193 12.93 -1.28 15.79
CA LEU A 193 13.93 -1.49 14.74
C LEU A 193 14.66 -2.85 14.81
N PHE A 194 14.25 -3.77 15.67
CA PHE A 194 14.74 -5.15 15.63
C PHE A 194 14.14 -5.91 14.45
N SER A 195 14.70 -7.08 14.14
CA SER A 195 14.42 -7.81 12.90
C SER A 195 13.35 -8.89 13.03
N ALA A 196 13.36 -9.64 14.14
CA ALA A 196 12.54 -10.83 14.30
C ALA A 196 11.03 -10.52 14.24
N MET A 197 10.28 -11.41 13.58
CA MET A 197 8.82 -11.32 13.48
C MET A 197 8.19 -12.47 14.26
N VAL A 198 7.53 -12.13 15.37
CA VAL A 198 6.82 -13.08 16.21
C VAL A 198 5.40 -13.29 15.67
N VAL A 199 4.98 -14.54 15.60
CA VAL A 199 3.67 -14.95 15.06
C VAL A 199 3.07 -16.00 16.01
N ARG A 200 1.98 -15.66 16.70
CA ARG A 200 1.25 -16.59 17.56
C ARG A 200 0.56 -17.69 16.76
N LYS A 201 0.48 -18.90 17.32
CA LYS A 201 -0.27 -20.01 16.72
C LYS A 201 -1.79 -19.71 16.79
N PRO A 202 -2.60 -20.18 15.82
CA PRO A 202 -2.26 -21.06 14.70
C PRO A 202 -1.78 -20.36 13.41
N ALA A 203 -1.36 -19.08 13.45
CA ALA A 203 -1.01 -18.35 12.23
C ALA A 203 0.27 -18.85 11.52
N HIS A 204 1.06 -19.70 12.16
CA HIS A 204 2.19 -20.41 11.53
C HIS A 204 1.76 -21.28 10.33
N LEU A 205 0.53 -21.78 10.30
CA LEU A 205 0.01 -22.56 9.16
C LEU A 205 0.01 -21.75 7.85
N PHE A 206 -0.12 -20.43 7.94
CA PHE A 206 0.01 -19.56 6.76
C PHE A 206 1.47 -19.42 6.31
N LEU A 207 2.42 -19.49 7.24
CA LEU A 207 3.85 -19.50 6.94
C LEU A 207 4.25 -20.81 6.25
N ASP A 208 3.68 -21.94 6.69
CA ASP A 208 3.84 -23.24 6.03
C ASP A 208 3.35 -23.19 4.59
N GLU A 209 2.20 -22.56 4.34
CA GLU A 209 1.66 -22.39 2.99
C GLU A 209 2.59 -21.57 2.08
N LEU A 210 3.29 -20.59 2.65
CA LEU A 210 4.23 -19.73 1.94
C LEU A 210 5.65 -20.31 1.85
N ASP A 211 5.90 -21.46 2.49
CA ASP A 211 7.22 -22.09 2.61
C ASP A 211 8.24 -21.16 3.28
N ILE A 212 7.84 -20.50 4.39
CA ILE A 212 8.68 -19.61 5.18
C ILE A 212 9.16 -20.34 6.44
N GLU A 213 10.47 -20.53 6.55
CA GLU A 213 11.10 -21.09 7.76
C GLU A 213 10.91 -20.17 8.98
N TYR A 214 10.69 -20.80 10.13
CA TYR A 214 10.58 -20.16 11.43
C TYR A 214 11.15 -21.06 12.54
N ASP A 215 11.55 -20.45 13.65
CA ASP A 215 11.87 -21.16 14.88
C ASP A 215 10.60 -21.38 15.69
N GLU A 216 10.29 -22.63 16.02
CA GLU A 216 9.06 -23.01 16.73
C GLU A 216 9.21 -22.92 18.26
N THR A 217 8.21 -22.33 18.91
CA THR A 217 7.98 -22.38 20.36
C THR A 217 6.59 -23.01 20.63
N GLU A 218 6.23 -23.23 21.89
CA GLU A 218 4.94 -23.83 22.28
C GLU A 218 3.73 -23.10 21.67
N ASP A 219 3.57 -21.80 21.96
CA ASP A 219 2.39 -21.01 21.57
C ASP A 219 2.62 -20.02 20.41
N TYR A 220 3.85 -19.90 19.93
CA TYR A 220 4.22 -18.98 18.86
C TYR A 220 5.41 -19.48 18.05
N VAL A 221 5.67 -18.84 16.92
CA VAL A 221 6.83 -19.07 16.07
C VAL A 221 7.53 -17.74 15.80
N VAL A 222 8.81 -17.81 15.44
CA VAL A 222 9.64 -16.63 15.16
C VAL A 222 10.28 -16.74 13.79
N ILE A 223 9.92 -15.83 12.90
CA ILE A 223 10.61 -15.68 11.61
C ILE A 223 11.86 -14.85 11.86
N LYS A 224 13.01 -15.33 11.37
CA LYS A 224 14.33 -14.70 11.61
C LYS A 224 14.37 -13.21 11.26
N HIS A 225 13.58 -12.79 10.27
CA HIS A 225 13.44 -11.39 9.90
C HIS A 225 12.04 -11.14 9.30
N ALA A 226 11.37 -10.08 9.73
CA ALA A 226 10.10 -9.59 9.18
C ALA A 226 10.15 -9.43 7.63
N ALA A 227 11.26 -8.92 7.11
CA ALA A 227 11.51 -8.80 5.67
C ALA A 227 11.43 -10.14 4.91
N LEU A 228 11.76 -11.29 5.56
CA LEU A 228 11.64 -12.60 4.94
C LEU A 228 10.18 -12.93 4.63
N PHE A 229 9.28 -12.71 5.58
CA PHE A 229 7.84 -12.86 5.36
C PHE A 229 7.36 -11.92 4.25
N THR A 230 7.62 -10.63 4.41
CA THR A 230 7.09 -9.58 3.54
C THR A 230 7.57 -9.72 2.09
N SER A 231 8.85 -9.99 1.88
CA SER A 231 9.39 -10.21 0.53
C SER A 231 8.89 -11.51 -0.09
N THR A 232 8.71 -12.58 0.69
CA THR A 232 8.23 -13.87 0.19
C THR A 232 6.78 -13.78 -0.25
N VAL A 233 5.87 -13.31 0.61
CA VAL A 233 4.45 -13.17 0.25
C VAL A 233 4.26 -12.24 -0.96
N MET A 234 5.02 -11.14 -1.00
CA MET A 234 4.98 -10.20 -2.11
C MET A 234 5.48 -10.82 -3.42
N SER A 235 6.59 -11.58 -3.39
CA SER A 235 7.12 -12.27 -4.57
C SER A 235 6.12 -13.29 -5.13
N ARG A 236 5.50 -14.10 -4.25
CA ARG A 236 4.48 -15.09 -4.64
C ARG A 236 3.24 -14.42 -5.22
N LEU A 237 2.81 -13.31 -4.61
CA LEU A 237 1.64 -12.54 -5.02
C LEU A 237 1.87 -11.83 -6.37
N LEU A 238 2.97 -11.11 -6.54
CA LEU A 238 3.25 -10.34 -7.76
C LEU A 238 3.57 -11.21 -8.98
N ALA A 239 3.85 -12.51 -8.77
CA ALA A 239 3.94 -13.49 -9.84
C ALA A 239 2.58 -13.91 -10.41
N ARG A 240 1.46 -13.55 -9.76
CA ARG A 240 0.10 -13.91 -10.18
C ARG A 240 -0.35 -13.04 -11.36
N PRO A 241 -0.94 -13.62 -12.42
CA PRO A 241 -1.33 -12.85 -13.61
C PRO A 241 -2.56 -11.96 -13.41
N ASN A 242 -3.34 -12.19 -12.36
CA ASN A 242 -4.58 -11.49 -12.04
C ASN A 242 -4.41 -10.42 -10.94
N VAL A 243 -3.16 -10.08 -10.61
CA VAL A 243 -2.81 -9.09 -9.58
C VAL A 243 -2.03 -7.95 -10.21
N LYS A 244 -2.38 -6.72 -9.84
CA LYS A 244 -1.61 -5.53 -10.20
C LYS A 244 -1.33 -4.68 -8.98
N LEU A 245 -0.06 -4.37 -8.76
CA LEU A 245 0.37 -3.37 -7.78
C LEU A 245 0.53 -2.01 -8.45
N PHE A 246 -0.19 -1.02 -7.92
CA PHE A 246 -0.02 0.40 -8.18
C PHE A 246 0.57 1.05 -6.92
N ASN A 247 1.88 0.93 -6.78
CA ASN A 247 2.64 1.62 -5.73
C ASN A 247 2.92 3.09 -6.13
N ALA A 248 3.27 3.93 -5.16
CA ALA A 248 3.34 5.39 -5.28
C ALA A 248 1.99 6.06 -5.67
N VAL A 249 0.87 5.38 -5.43
CA VAL A 249 -0.49 5.85 -5.71
C VAL A 249 -1.27 5.84 -4.40
N ALA A 250 -1.80 6.99 -4.00
CA ALA A 250 -2.64 7.11 -2.81
C ALA A 250 -4.12 7.04 -3.18
N VAL A 251 -4.93 6.55 -2.24
CA VAL A 251 -6.38 6.73 -2.25
C VAL A 251 -6.68 7.98 -1.43
N GLU A 252 -7.34 8.95 -2.06
CA GLU A 252 -7.71 10.24 -1.44
C GLU A 252 -9.18 10.26 -1.02
N ASP A 253 -10.03 9.49 -1.71
CA ASP A 253 -11.47 9.44 -1.46
C ASP A 253 -12.06 8.09 -1.95
N LEU A 254 -13.35 7.87 -1.70
CA LEU A 254 -14.11 6.71 -2.09
C LEU A 254 -15.13 7.08 -3.18
N ILE A 255 -15.39 6.15 -4.11
CA ILE A 255 -16.54 6.25 -5.00
C ILE A 255 -17.74 5.69 -4.23
N VAL A 256 -18.77 6.50 -3.98
CA VAL A 256 -19.99 6.07 -3.27
C VAL A 256 -21.21 6.29 -4.15
N LYS A 257 -22.01 5.24 -4.37
CA LYS A 257 -23.26 5.24 -5.16
C LYS A 257 -24.32 4.54 -4.33
N ASP A 258 -25.48 5.17 -4.11
CA ASP A 258 -26.61 4.58 -3.37
C ASP A 258 -26.20 3.95 -2.01
N SER A 259 -25.43 4.69 -1.21
CA SER A 259 -24.88 4.25 0.09
C SER A 259 -24.02 2.98 0.03
N ARG A 260 -23.48 2.65 -1.14
CA ARG A 260 -22.51 1.57 -1.38
C ARG A 260 -21.19 2.14 -1.87
N VAL A 261 -20.08 1.69 -1.28
CA VAL A 261 -18.74 1.93 -1.80
C VAL A 261 -18.56 1.10 -3.07
N ALA A 262 -18.22 1.78 -4.17
CA ALA A 262 -18.15 1.23 -5.52
C ALA A 262 -16.78 1.46 -6.20
N GLY A 263 -15.75 1.81 -5.42
CA GLY A 263 -14.41 2.07 -5.91
C GLY A 263 -13.66 3.11 -5.11
N VAL A 264 -12.55 3.58 -5.65
CA VAL A 264 -11.62 4.51 -5.01
C VAL A 264 -11.26 5.68 -5.93
N VAL A 265 -10.96 6.81 -5.31
CA VAL A 265 -10.41 8.01 -5.95
C VAL A 265 -8.92 8.03 -5.67
N THR A 266 -8.12 8.06 -6.73
CA THR A 266 -6.67 7.82 -6.67
C THR A 266 -5.88 9.00 -7.21
N ASN A 267 -4.70 9.23 -6.65
CA ASN A 267 -3.71 10.13 -7.24
C ASN A 267 -2.30 9.60 -7.00
N TRP A 268 -1.30 10.19 -7.63
CA TRP A 268 0.08 9.96 -7.21
C TRP A 268 0.22 10.42 -5.76
N ALA A 269 0.85 9.63 -4.91
CA ALA A 269 0.92 9.96 -3.48
C ALA A 269 1.61 11.32 -3.21
N LEU A 270 2.60 11.69 -4.04
CA LEU A 270 3.22 13.02 -3.98
C LEU A 270 2.26 14.14 -4.35
N VAL A 271 1.30 13.92 -5.26
CA VAL A 271 0.26 14.91 -5.55
C VAL A 271 -0.65 15.06 -4.32
N SER A 272 -1.06 13.95 -3.72
CA SER A 272 -1.90 13.92 -2.52
C SER A 272 -1.30 14.67 -1.33
N MET A 273 0.02 14.60 -1.14
CA MET A 273 0.71 15.30 -0.07
C MET A 273 0.98 16.79 -0.36
N ASN A 274 0.63 17.30 -1.54
CA ASN A 274 1.06 18.60 -2.03
C ASN A 274 -0.05 19.45 -2.66
N HIS A 275 -1.33 19.13 -2.39
CA HIS A 275 -2.50 19.89 -2.87
C HIS A 275 -2.50 21.38 -2.52
N ASP A 276 -1.81 21.77 -1.45
CA ASP A 276 -1.69 23.15 -0.97
C ASP A 276 -0.48 23.92 -1.55
N THR A 277 0.40 23.23 -2.28
CA THR A 277 1.67 23.80 -2.77
C THR A 277 1.70 24.05 -4.29
N GLN A 278 0.65 23.65 -5.01
CA GLN A 278 0.54 23.77 -6.46
C GLN A 278 -0.89 24.22 -6.85
N SER A 279 -1.13 24.47 -8.14
CA SER A 279 -2.51 24.55 -8.64
C SER A 279 -3.23 23.21 -8.45
N CYS A 280 -4.57 23.22 -8.39
CA CYS A 280 -5.35 22.00 -8.22
C CYS A 280 -4.98 20.93 -9.26
N MET A 281 -4.77 19.70 -8.78
CA MET A 281 -4.42 18.54 -9.59
C MET A 281 -5.46 17.45 -9.32
N ASP A 282 -6.50 17.42 -10.15
CA ASP A 282 -7.63 16.50 -9.97
C ASP A 282 -7.16 15.04 -9.89
N PRO A 283 -7.84 14.22 -9.09
CA PRO A 283 -7.54 12.80 -8.99
C PRO A 283 -8.06 12.02 -10.21
N ASN A 284 -7.67 10.75 -10.29
CA ASN A 284 -8.24 9.74 -11.17
C ASN A 284 -9.16 8.80 -10.38
N VAL A 285 -9.85 7.87 -11.04
CA VAL A 285 -10.83 6.97 -10.42
C VAL A 285 -10.63 5.51 -10.83
N MET A 286 -11.01 4.60 -9.94
CA MET A 286 -11.02 3.16 -10.16
C MET A 286 -12.30 2.56 -9.57
N GLU A 287 -13.17 2.01 -10.43
CA GLU A 287 -14.39 1.32 -10.00
C GLU A 287 -14.05 -0.09 -9.51
N ALA A 288 -14.75 -0.54 -8.47
CA ALA A 288 -14.55 -1.84 -7.85
C ALA A 288 -15.87 -2.44 -7.38
N LYS A 289 -16.03 -3.76 -7.52
CA LYS A 289 -17.18 -4.47 -6.93
C LYS A 289 -17.07 -4.53 -5.41
N VAL A 290 -15.84 -4.68 -4.90
CA VAL A 290 -15.50 -4.71 -3.47
C VAL A 290 -14.19 -3.93 -3.24
N VAL A 291 -14.19 -3.07 -2.23
CA VAL A 291 -12.97 -2.43 -1.70
C VAL A 291 -12.57 -3.11 -0.40
N VAL A 292 -11.29 -3.44 -0.24
CA VAL A 292 -10.71 -3.90 1.02
C VAL A 292 -9.73 -2.84 1.51
N SER A 293 -10.09 -2.14 2.59
CA SER A 293 -9.23 -1.15 3.24
C SER A 293 -8.33 -1.81 4.28
N SER A 294 -7.03 -1.62 4.10
CA SER A 294 -5.98 -2.15 4.97
C SER A 294 -4.91 -1.08 5.24
N CYS A 295 -5.34 0.15 5.48
CA CYS A 295 -4.50 1.34 5.59
C CYS A 295 -3.69 1.41 6.89
N GLY A 296 -3.80 0.41 7.76
CA GLY A 296 -3.17 0.40 9.08
C GLY A 296 -3.67 1.56 9.95
N HIS A 297 -2.86 1.96 10.93
CA HIS A 297 -3.18 3.02 11.89
C HIS A 297 -2.14 4.15 11.95
N ASP A 298 -0.98 3.96 11.30
CA ASP A 298 0.18 4.85 11.44
C ASP A 298 0.33 5.81 10.26
N GLY A 299 0.98 6.95 10.53
CA GLY A 299 1.37 7.92 9.52
C GLY A 299 0.21 8.76 8.96
N PRO A 300 0.51 9.66 8.00
CA PRO A 300 -0.47 10.61 7.47
C PRO A 300 -1.60 9.94 6.67
N PHE A 301 -1.39 8.72 6.17
CA PHE A 301 -2.40 7.91 5.45
C PHE A 301 -2.94 6.75 6.28
N GLY A 302 -2.64 6.73 7.59
CA GLY A 302 -3.15 5.71 8.50
C GLY A 302 -4.66 5.84 8.64
N ALA A 303 -5.36 4.72 8.48
CA ALA A 303 -6.80 4.61 8.63
C ALA A 303 -7.63 5.52 7.70
N THR A 304 -7.11 5.83 6.50
CA THR A 304 -7.79 6.69 5.52
C THR A 304 -9.20 6.22 5.20
N GLY A 305 -9.42 4.92 5.06
CA GLY A 305 -10.72 4.37 4.67
C GLY A 305 -11.80 4.64 5.72
N VAL A 306 -11.54 4.26 6.97
CA VAL A 306 -12.52 4.42 8.07
C VAL A 306 -12.73 5.89 8.44
N LYS A 307 -11.66 6.71 8.44
CA LYS A 307 -11.79 8.16 8.65
C LYS A 307 -12.66 8.79 7.57
N ARG A 308 -12.47 8.37 6.31
CA ARG A 308 -13.27 8.90 5.22
C ARG A 308 -14.74 8.50 5.31
N LEU A 309 -15.04 7.25 5.71
CA LEU A 309 -16.43 6.81 5.96
C LEU A 309 -17.12 7.67 7.03
N GLN A 310 -16.40 8.07 8.08
CA GLN A 310 -16.94 8.97 9.11
C GLN A 310 -17.21 10.37 8.54
N ASP A 311 -16.24 10.94 7.80
CA ASP A 311 -16.36 12.29 7.24
C ASP A 311 -17.56 12.45 6.29
N ILE A 312 -17.91 11.38 5.56
CA ILE A 312 -19.06 11.37 4.64
C ILE A 312 -20.35 10.87 5.29
N GLY A 313 -20.34 10.56 6.59
CA GLY A 313 -21.52 10.17 7.36
C GLY A 313 -22.04 8.76 7.06
N MET A 314 -21.19 7.86 6.56
CA MET A 314 -21.54 6.44 6.37
C MET A 314 -21.36 5.60 7.64
N ILE A 315 -20.56 6.08 8.59
CA ILE A 315 -20.44 5.54 9.96
C ILE A 315 -20.47 6.70 10.96
N GLU A 316 -20.88 6.45 12.20
CA GLU A 316 -21.03 7.50 13.19
C GLU A 316 -19.69 7.92 13.83
N THR A 317 -18.89 6.93 14.26
CA THR A 317 -17.69 7.19 15.06
C THR A 317 -16.48 6.37 14.62
N VAL A 318 -15.29 6.98 14.78
CA VAL A 318 -13.99 6.30 14.74
C VAL A 318 -13.34 6.57 16.12
N PRO A 319 -13.57 5.70 17.11
CA PRO A 319 -13.09 5.91 18.49
C PRO A 319 -11.56 5.92 18.61
N GLY A 320 -10.86 5.34 17.64
CA GLY A 320 -9.39 5.24 17.60
C GLY A 320 -8.86 4.04 18.38
N MET A 321 -7.67 3.55 18.01
CA MET A 321 -7.05 2.41 18.68
C MET A 321 -6.84 2.65 20.18
N LYS A 322 -7.07 1.62 20.99
CA LYS A 322 -6.78 1.64 22.43
C LYS A 322 -5.33 1.28 22.74
N ALA A 323 -5.00 1.28 24.03
CA ALA A 323 -3.70 0.85 24.55
C ALA A 323 -3.37 -0.61 24.16
N LEU A 324 -2.11 -1.00 24.40
CA LEU A 324 -1.60 -2.30 23.98
C LEU A 324 -2.06 -3.42 24.92
N ASP A 325 -2.68 -4.45 24.35
CA ASP A 325 -2.98 -5.74 24.99
C ASP A 325 -3.01 -6.83 23.91
N MET A 326 -1.92 -7.60 23.77
CA MET A 326 -1.76 -8.58 22.69
C MET A 326 -2.82 -9.69 22.69
N ASN A 327 -3.21 -10.18 23.87
CA ASN A 327 -4.15 -11.29 23.97
C ASN A 327 -5.52 -10.87 23.45
N THR A 328 -6.03 -9.74 23.95
CA THR A 328 -7.32 -9.20 23.51
C THR A 328 -7.27 -8.67 22.08
N ALA A 329 -6.17 -7.97 21.70
CA ALA A 329 -6.06 -7.31 20.42
C ALA A 329 -6.13 -8.28 19.24
N GLU A 330 -5.30 -9.33 19.25
CA GLU A 330 -5.19 -10.19 18.06
C GLU A 330 -6.50 -10.91 17.75
N ASP A 331 -7.17 -11.44 18.77
CA ASP A 331 -8.46 -12.11 18.64
C ASP A 331 -9.55 -11.11 18.20
N ALA A 332 -9.57 -9.92 18.81
CA ALA A 332 -10.53 -8.87 18.46
C ALA A 332 -10.39 -8.44 17.00
N ILE A 333 -9.17 -8.19 16.51
CA ILE A 333 -8.94 -7.74 15.13
C ILE A 333 -9.40 -8.78 14.11
N VAL A 334 -9.09 -10.06 14.33
CA VAL A 334 -9.57 -11.14 13.47
C VAL A 334 -11.10 -11.22 13.51
N ARG A 335 -11.71 -11.22 14.70
CA ARG A 335 -13.17 -11.28 14.85
C ARG A 335 -13.89 -10.10 14.21
N LEU A 336 -13.37 -8.89 14.37
CA LEU A 336 -14.00 -7.64 13.92
C LEU A 336 -13.77 -7.30 12.44
N THR A 337 -12.82 -7.96 11.78
CA THR A 337 -12.65 -7.88 10.31
C THR A 337 -13.96 -8.26 9.62
N ARG A 338 -14.55 -7.32 8.87
CA ARG A 338 -15.89 -7.46 8.25
C ARG A 338 -16.07 -6.51 7.08
N GLU A 339 -17.15 -6.72 6.32
CA GLU A 339 -17.74 -5.67 5.47
C GLU A 339 -18.41 -4.64 6.39
N VAL A 340 -17.81 -3.46 6.52
CA VAL A 340 -18.24 -2.42 7.48
C VAL A 340 -19.44 -1.66 6.94
N VAL A 341 -19.40 -1.34 5.65
CA VAL A 341 -20.51 -0.76 4.88
C VAL A 341 -20.62 -1.52 3.57
N PRO A 342 -21.78 -1.50 2.88
CA PRO A 342 -21.92 -2.19 1.61
C PRO A 342 -20.80 -1.81 0.64
N GLY A 343 -20.05 -2.81 0.16
CA GLY A 343 -18.96 -2.67 -0.79
C GLY A 343 -17.59 -2.39 -0.18
N MET A 344 -17.45 -2.22 1.13
CA MET A 344 -16.16 -1.96 1.78
C MET A 344 -15.90 -2.85 2.99
N ILE A 345 -14.84 -3.67 2.87
CA ILE A 345 -14.30 -4.50 3.94
C ILE A 345 -13.12 -3.78 4.58
N VAL A 346 -13.00 -3.87 5.91
CA VAL A 346 -11.85 -3.33 6.64
C VAL A 346 -11.08 -4.48 7.30
N THR A 347 -9.75 -4.43 7.21
CA THR A 347 -8.85 -5.48 7.71
C THR A 347 -7.57 -4.92 8.32
N GLY A 348 -6.87 -5.75 9.09
CA GLY A 348 -5.65 -5.38 9.80
C GLY A 348 -5.89 -4.35 10.89
N MET A 349 -4.88 -3.54 11.19
CA MET A 349 -4.97 -2.56 12.27
C MET A 349 -5.94 -1.41 12.03
N GLU A 350 -6.41 -1.19 10.80
CA GLU A 350 -7.45 -0.19 10.54
C GLU A 350 -8.78 -0.58 11.22
N VAL A 351 -9.01 -1.88 11.47
CA VAL A 351 -10.11 -2.38 12.29
C VAL A 351 -10.04 -1.84 13.73
N ALA A 352 -8.84 -1.69 14.28
CA ALA A 352 -8.67 -1.18 15.65
C ALA A 352 -9.16 0.26 15.80
N GLU A 353 -9.06 1.05 14.73
CA GLU A 353 -9.42 2.47 14.71
C GLU A 353 -10.94 2.65 14.73
N ILE A 354 -11.66 1.89 13.91
CA ILE A 354 -13.13 1.95 13.85
C ILE A 354 -13.80 1.28 15.04
N ASP A 355 -13.25 0.19 15.57
CA ASP A 355 -13.91 -0.55 16.67
C ASP A 355 -13.35 -0.22 18.06
N GLY A 356 -12.32 0.63 18.13
CA GLY A 356 -11.67 0.99 19.39
C GLY A 356 -11.07 -0.22 20.10
N ALA A 357 -10.44 -1.11 19.33
CA ALA A 357 -9.81 -2.32 19.85
C ALA A 357 -8.41 -1.99 20.42
N PRO A 358 -7.90 -2.79 21.38
CA PRO A 358 -6.49 -2.72 21.79
C PRO A 358 -5.54 -2.97 20.61
N ARG A 359 -4.34 -2.41 20.66
CA ARG A 359 -3.27 -2.72 19.70
C ARG A 359 -2.42 -3.90 20.19
N MET A 360 -1.79 -4.65 19.28
CA MET A 360 -0.90 -5.77 19.66
C MET A 360 0.59 -5.42 19.68
N GLY A 361 1.02 -4.35 19.01
CA GLY A 361 2.46 -4.02 18.93
C GLY A 361 3.23 -5.02 18.06
N PRO A 362 4.40 -5.51 18.47
CA PRO A 362 5.33 -6.24 17.60
C PRO A 362 5.03 -7.75 17.44
N THR A 363 3.77 -8.12 17.20
CA THR A 363 3.33 -9.47 16.81
C THR A 363 2.41 -9.38 15.59
N PHE A 364 2.47 -10.37 14.70
CA PHE A 364 1.92 -10.24 13.33
C PHE A 364 0.85 -11.26 12.96
N GLY A 365 0.51 -12.20 13.86
CA GLY A 365 -0.45 -13.26 13.59
C GLY A 365 -1.82 -12.73 13.17
N ALA A 366 -2.34 -11.75 13.93
CA ALA A 366 -3.63 -11.13 13.60
C ALA A 366 -3.66 -10.47 12.22
N MET A 367 -2.56 -9.88 11.75
CA MET A 367 -2.54 -9.23 10.44
C MET A 367 -2.68 -10.26 9.31
N MET A 368 -2.00 -11.39 9.44
CA MET A 368 -2.08 -12.49 8.47
C MET A 368 -3.50 -13.05 8.39
N ILE A 369 -4.06 -13.41 9.55
CA ILE A 369 -5.37 -14.07 9.63
C ILE A 369 -6.52 -13.10 9.33
N SER A 370 -6.41 -11.84 9.77
CA SER A 370 -7.37 -10.78 9.39
C SER A 370 -7.37 -10.58 7.87
N GLY A 371 -6.20 -10.58 7.22
CA GLY A 371 -6.11 -10.50 5.77
C GLY A 371 -6.78 -11.69 5.07
N GLN A 372 -6.51 -12.92 5.51
CA GLN A 372 -7.17 -14.12 4.96
C GLN A 372 -8.69 -14.09 5.17
N LYS A 373 -9.18 -13.65 6.33
CA LYS A 373 -10.62 -13.49 6.57
C LYS A 373 -11.23 -12.44 5.63
N ALA A 374 -10.56 -11.31 5.43
CA ALA A 374 -11.00 -10.27 4.51
C ALA A 374 -11.11 -10.78 3.06
N ALA A 375 -10.17 -11.62 2.63
CA ALA A 375 -10.25 -12.28 1.33
C ALA A 375 -11.51 -13.16 1.20
N HIS A 376 -11.82 -13.97 2.21
CA HIS A 376 -13.02 -14.80 2.16
C HIS A 376 -14.33 -14.00 2.25
N LEU A 377 -14.33 -12.85 2.94
CA LEU A 377 -15.45 -11.91 2.91
C LEU A 377 -15.63 -11.29 1.52
N ALA A 378 -14.54 -10.93 0.84
CA ALA A 378 -14.60 -10.41 -0.53
C ALA A 378 -15.07 -11.50 -1.51
N LEU A 379 -14.60 -12.75 -1.38
CA LEU A 379 -15.12 -13.89 -2.15
C LEU A 379 -16.63 -14.08 -1.96
N LYS A 380 -17.10 -14.00 -0.71
CA LYS A 380 -18.53 -14.05 -0.38
C LYS A 380 -19.31 -12.93 -1.07
N ALA A 381 -18.85 -11.69 -0.97
CA ALA A 381 -19.48 -10.54 -1.61
C ALA A 381 -19.54 -10.65 -3.15
N LEU A 382 -18.56 -11.33 -3.75
CA LEU A 382 -18.51 -11.64 -5.18
C LEU A 382 -19.32 -12.91 -5.58
N GLY A 383 -19.97 -13.58 -4.64
CA GLY A 383 -20.71 -14.83 -4.89
C GLY A 383 -19.82 -16.01 -5.25
N ARG A 384 -18.56 -16.01 -4.79
CA ARG A 384 -17.56 -17.07 -5.03
C ARG A 384 -17.50 -18.07 -3.87
N PRO A 385 -17.01 -19.31 -4.12
CA PRO A 385 -16.72 -20.24 -3.04
C PRO A 385 -15.78 -19.61 -2.02
N ASN A 386 -16.14 -19.70 -0.74
CA ASN A 386 -15.47 -19.00 0.33
C ASN A 386 -15.56 -19.77 1.66
N ALA A 387 -14.63 -19.50 2.58
CA ALA A 387 -14.58 -20.18 3.87
C ALA A 387 -15.66 -19.69 4.86
N ILE A 388 -16.14 -18.44 4.71
CA ILE A 388 -17.17 -17.87 5.60
C ILE A 388 -18.48 -18.66 5.51
N ASP A 389 -18.88 -19.05 4.31
CA ASP A 389 -20.09 -19.85 4.05
C ASP A 389 -19.79 -21.37 3.99
N GLY A 390 -18.54 -21.79 4.22
CA GLY A 390 -18.14 -23.19 4.14
C GLY A 390 -18.26 -23.82 2.76
N THR A 391 -18.20 -23.04 1.69
CA THR A 391 -18.49 -23.49 0.31
C THR A 391 -17.27 -23.97 -0.48
N ILE A 392 -16.08 -23.95 0.11
CA ILE A 392 -14.83 -24.43 -0.52
C ILE A 392 -14.84 -25.97 -0.55
N LYS A 393 -15.05 -26.56 -1.74
CA LYS A 393 -15.26 -28.02 -1.91
C LYS A 393 -14.00 -28.89 -1.92
N ASN A 394 -12.80 -28.33 -1.84
CA ASN A 394 -11.53 -29.08 -1.92
C ASN A 394 -10.47 -28.53 -0.95
N ALA A 395 -10.80 -28.33 0.32
CA ALA A 395 -9.74 -28.24 1.32
C ALA A 395 -9.15 -29.65 1.50
N THR A 396 -7.96 -29.89 0.96
CA THR A 396 -7.02 -30.84 1.58
C THR A 396 -7.01 -30.62 3.10
N PRO A 397 -6.74 -31.65 3.94
CA PRO A 397 -6.96 -31.63 5.40
C PRO A 397 -5.97 -30.71 6.15
N ALA A 398 -5.94 -29.43 5.79
CA ALA A 398 -5.10 -28.36 6.33
C ALA A 398 -5.94 -27.14 6.80
N LEU A 399 -7.27 -27.17 6.63
CA LEU A 399 -8.16 -26.32 7.43
C LEU A 399 -8.28 -26.98 8.79
N HIS A 400 -7.32 -26.70 9.67
CA HIS A 400 -7.37 -27.17 11.06
C HIS A 400 -8.66 -26.62 11.71
N PRO A 401 -9.46 -27.44 12.42
CA PRO A 401 -10.71 -27.01 13.06
C PRO A 401 -10.58 -25.74 13.93
N GLU A 402 -9.38 -25.47 14.44
CA GLU A 402 -9.06 -24.31 15.27
C GLU A 402 -9.14 -22.96 14.53
N MET A 403 -8.85 -22.93 13.23
CA MET A 403 -8.98 -21.71 12.40
C MET A 403 -10.44 -21.30 12.19
N ILE A 404 -11.36 -22.28 12.23
CA ILE A 404 -12.80 -22.09 12.13
C ILE A 404 -13.37 -21.62 13.47
N LEU A 405 -12.86 -22.14 14.58
CA LEU A 405 -13.35 -21.81 15.93
C LEU A 405 -13.11 -20.34 16.32
N ALA A 406 -11.96 -19.76 15.92
CA ALA A 406 -11.66 -18.33 16.16
C ALA A 406 -12.61 -17.36 15.42
N ALA A 407 -13.32 -17.84 14.38
CA ALA A 407 -14.26 -17.04 13.61
C ALA A 407 -15.73 -17.20 14.04
N ILE A 408 -16.06 -18.22 14.84
CA ILE A 408 -17.45 -18.65 15.09
C ILE A 408 -18.03 -18.18 16.44
N ASP A 409 -17.26 -17.58 17.35
CA ASP A 409 -17.83 -17.24 18.67
C ASP A 409 -18.78 -16.01 18.60
N ASN A 410 -20.05 -16.36 18.39
CA ASN A 410 -21.34 -15.68 18.48
C ASN A 410 -21.50 -14.28 17.89
N GLY A 411 -22.42 -14.23 16.91
CA GLY A 411 -22.97 -13.02 16.33
C GLY A 411 -23.86 -12.28 17.32
N ASP A 412 -23.27 -11.31 18.01
CA ASP A 412 -23.97 -10.10 18.36
C ASP A 412 -23.69 -9.09 17.25
N ILE A 413 -24.76 -8.61 16.61
CA ILE A 413 -24.71 -7.41 15.78
C ILE A 413 -24.28 -6.28 16.71
N VAL A 414 -23.00 -5.95 16.69
CA VAL A 414 -22.52 -4.71 17.30
C VAL A 414 -22.83 -3.62 16.29
N ASP A 415 -23.92 -2.89 16.55
CA ASP A 415 -24.20 -1.63 15.86
C ASP A 415 -22.97 -0.72 16.02
N ALA A 416 -22.46 -0.24 14.88
CA ALA A 416 -21.27 0.60 14.77
C ALA A 416 -21.62 2.08 14.96
#